data_AF-A0A924NJH0-F1
#
_entry.id   AF-A0A924NJH0-F1
#
_cell.length_a   1.000
_cell.length_b   1.000
_cell.length_c   1.000
_cell.angle_alpha   90.00
_cell.angle_beta   90.00
_cell.angle_gamma   90.00
#
_symmetry.space_group_name_H-M   'P 1'
#
loop_
_entity.id
_entity.type
_entity.pdbx_description
1 polymer ?
#
loop_
_entity_poly.entity_id
_entity_poly.type
_entity_poly.pdbx_seq_one_letter_code
_entity_poly.pdbx_strand_id
1 'polypeptide(L)' 'MTISVGSSLPETNLAHMGENGPEIVSLHSLLKGRKVVVFALPGAFTGPCSTAHIPSFIRTAAAFRAKGVEDILCIS' A
#
# COMPACT_ATOMS: atom_id res chain seq x y z
N MET A 1 3.70 -18.55 2.74
CA MET A 1 4.62 -18.14 1.68
C MET A 1 5.54 -17.07 2.24
N THR A 2 6.85 -17.24 2.11
CA THR A 2 7.86 -16.24 2.47
C THR A 2 8.21 -15.44 1.23
N ILE A 3 8.14 -14.11 1.33
CA ILE A 3 8.63 -13.19 0.30
C ILE A 3 10.10 -12.87 0.58
N SER A 4 10.88 -12.63 -0.48
CA SER A 4 12.31 -12.30 -0.39
C SER A 4 12.62 -11.05 -1.22
N VAL A 5 13.73 -10.38 -0.91
CA VAL A 5 14.18 -9.25 -1.74
C VAL A 5 14.40 -9.73 -3.17
N GLY A 6 13.82 -9.02 -4.14
CA GLY A 6 13.86 -9.37 -5.55
C GLY A 6 12.73 -10.30 -6.03
N SER A 7 11.92 -10.87 -5.13
CA SER A 7 10.73 -11.63 -5.54
C SER A 7 9.58 -10.70 -5.90
N SER A 8 8.81 -11.06 -6.92
CA SER A 8 7.52 -10.43 -7.20
C SER A 8 6.51 -10.74 -6.11
N LEU A 9 5.64 -9.77 -5.81
CA LEU A 9 4.49 -9.99 -4.93
C LEU A 9 3.48 -10.96 -5.58
N PRO A 10 2.73 -11.74 -4.78
CA PRO A 10 1.77 -12.69 -5.31
C PRO A 10 0.64 -11.99 -6.07
N GLU A 11 0.16 -12.64 -7.12
CA GLU A 11 -1.05 -12.24 -7.83
C GLU A 11 -2.25 -12.39 -6.89
N THR A 12 -2.86 -11.26 -6.52
CA THR A 12 -4.04 -11.24 -5.68
C THR A 12 -4.92 -10.05 -6.03
N ASN A 13 -6.19 -10.19 -5.70
CA ASN A 13 -7.19 -9.16 -5.82
C ASN A 13 -7.48 -8.57 -4.44
N LEU A 14 -7.49 -7.25 -4.35
CA LEU A 14 -7.82 -6.48 -3.16
C LEU A 14 -9.15 -5.77 -3.38
N ALA A 15 -9.87 -5.51 -2.30
CA ALA A 15 -11.02 -4.62 -2.34
C ALA A 15 -10.57 -3.20 -1.96
N HIS A 16 -10.94 -2.22 -2.77
CA HIS A 16 -10.69 -0.80 -2.52
C HIS A 16 -12.02 -0.04 -2.61
N MET A 17 -12.20 0.98 -1.79
CA MET A 17 -13.41 1.82 -1.87
C MET A 17 -13.25 2.85 -3.00
N GLY A 18 -13.91 2.62 -4.13
CA GLY A 18 -14.00 3.56 -5.25
C GLY A 18 -15.17 4.54 -5.09
N GLU A 19 -15.38 5.39 -6.10
CA GLU A 19 -16.43 6.41 -6.09
C GLU A 19 -17.84 5.81 -6.05
N ASN A 20 -18.03 4.61 -6.60
CA ASN A 20 -19.32 3.92 -6.69
C ASN A 20 -19.48 2.78 -5.66
N GLY A 21 -18.54 2.65 -4.72
CA GLY A 21 -18.53 1.60 -3.70
C GLY A 21 -17.30 0.69 -3.76
N PRO A 22 -17.36 -0.49 -3.13
CA PRO A 22 -16.24 -1.43 -3.10
C PRO A 22 -15.95 -1.99 -4.51
N GLU A 23 -14.73 -1.77 -4.97
CA GLU A 23 -14.22 -2.24 -6.26
C GLU A 23 -13.08 -3.24 -6.05
N ILE A 24 -13.03 -4.26 -6.91
CA ILE A 24 -11.95 -5.24 -6.89
C ILE A 24 -10.81 -4.73 -7.77
N VAL A 25 -9.63 -4.60 -7.18
CA VAL A 25 -8.40 -4.16 -7.85
C VAL A 25 -7.33 -5.24 -7.78
N SER A 26 -6.61 -5.47 -8.89
CA SER A 26 -5.49 -6.40 -8.91
C SER A 26 -4.26 -5.74 -8.29
N LEU A 27 -3.56 -6.44 -7.38
CA LEU A 27 -2.30 -5.94 -6.82
C LEU A 27 -1.25 -5.76 -7.92
N HIS A 28 -1.21 -6.65 -8.91
CA HIS A 28 -0.26 -6.54 -10.01
C HIS A 28 -0.50 -5.32 -10.90
N SER A 29 -1.76 -4.96 -11.17
CA SER A 29 -2.06 -3.73 -11.92
C SER A 29 -1.61 -2.48 -11.15
N LEU A 30 -1.62 -2.53 -9.81
CA LEU A 30 -1.13 -1.45 -8.97
C LEU A 30 0.41 -1.36 -8.89
N LEU A 31 1.14 -2.42 -9.24
CA LEU A 31 2.60 -2.46 -9.08
C LEU A 31 3.36 -2.44 -10.42
N LYS A 32 2.73 -2.89 -11.50
CA LYS A 32 3.40 -3.13 -12.78
C LYS A 32 4.03 -1.86 -13.35
N GLY A 33 5.35 -1.87 -13.52
CA GLY A 33 6.10 -0.78 -14.13
C GLY A 33 6.23 0.48 -13.27
N ARG A 34 5.83 0.40 -11.99
CA ARG A 34 5.82 1.54 -11.08
C ARG A 34 6.70 1.32 -9.87
N LYS A 35 7.22 2.40 -9.29
CA LYS A 35 7.91 2.35 -8.01
C LYS A 35 6.93 2.66 -6.89
N VAL A 36 6.55 1.62 -6.14
CA VAL A 36 5.49 1.69 -5.14
C VAL A 36 6.01 1.25 -3.78
N VAL A 37 5.61 1.95 -2.71
CA VAL A 37 5.82 1.53 -1.33
C VAL A 37 4.53 0.85 -0.84
N VAL A 38 4.64 -0.38 -0.34
CA VAL A 38 3.51 -1.12 0.22
C VAL A 38 3.80 -1.40 1.69
N PHE A 39 2.83 -1.13 2.56
CA PHE A 39 2.89 -1.49 3.98
C PHE A 39 1.54 -2.05 4.44
N ALA A 40 1.57 -2.89 5.49
CA ALA A 40 0.39 -3.55 5.99
C ALA A 40 0.15 -3.26 7.48
N LEU A 41 -1.11 -3.21 7.89
CA LEU A 41 -1.55 -3.00 9.27
C LEU A 41 -2.58 -4.08 9.66
N PRO A 42 -2.68 -4.47 10.94
CA PRO A 42 -3.67 -5.45 11.39
C PRO A 42 -5.14 -5.10 11.15
N GLY A 43 -5.47 -3.81 10.99
CA GLY A 43 -6.85 -3.37 10.79
C GLY A 43 -7.03 -1.87 10.93
N ALA A 44 -8.04 -1.33 10.24
CA ALA A 44 -8.44 0.06 10.37
C ALA A 44 -8.91 0.38 11.80
N PHE A 45 -8.68 1.62 12.25
CA PHE A 45 -9.10 2.13 13.58
C PHE A 45 -8.49 1.38 14.78
N THR A 46 -7.40 0.63 14.57
CA THR A 46 -6.66 -0.04 15.64
C THR A 46 -5.49 0.81 16.14
N GLY A 47 -5.18 0.68 17.45
CA GLY A 47 -4.23 1.47 18.25
C GLY A 47 -3.12 2.25 17.51
N PRO A 48 -1.86 1.77 17.50
CA PRO A 48 -0.74 2.50 16.88
C PRO A 48 -0.85 2.62 15.37
N CYS A 49 -1.64 1.75 14.73
CA CYS A 49 -1.89 1.75 13.30
C CYS A 49 -2.47 3.11 12.85
N SER A 50 -3.43 3.63 13.60
CA SER A 50 -4.11 4.90 13.30
C SER A 50 -3.39 6.12 13.87
N THR A 51 -2.76 6.00 15.04
CA THR A 51 -2.15 7.14 15.74
C THR A 51 -0.69 7.40 15.35
N ALA A 52 0.04 6.39 14.86
CA ALA A 52 1.47 6.50 14.58
C ALA A 52 1.86 6.02 13.18
N HIS A 53 1.46 4.80 12.77
CA HIS A 53 1.92 4.21 11.51
C HIS A 53 1.45 5.00 10.29
N ILE A 54 0.14 5.12 10.05
CA ILE A 54 -0.37 5.89 8.91
C ILE A 54 0.12 7.35 8.95
N PRO A 55 0.03 8.08 10.08
CA PRO A 55 0.53 9.45 10.14
C PRO A 55 2.01 9.60 9.77
N SER A 56 2.86 8.61 10.07
CA SER A 56 4.28 8.65 9.68
C SER A 56 4.50 8.58 8.16
N PHE A 57 3.72 7.75 7.45
CA PHE A 57 3.76 7.67 5.99
C PHE A 57 3.21 8.94 5.34
N ILE A 58 2.16 9.55 5.92
CA ILE A 58 1.62 10.82 5.44
C ILE A 58 2.69 11.93 5.53
N ARG A 59 3.35 12.06 6.69
CA ARG A 59 4.42 13.07 6.89
C ARG A 59 5.61 12.87 5.96
N THR A 60 5.93 11.63 5.61
CA THR A 60 7.10 11.29 4.77
C THR A 60 6.77 11.11 3.29
N ALA A 61 5.50 11.22 2.89
CA ALA A 61 5.04 10.98 1.52
C ALA A 61 5.77 11.85 0.49
N ALA A 62 6.03 13.12 0.80
CA ALA A 62 6.79 14.01 -0.07
C ALA A 62 8.23 13.53 -0.31
N ALA A 63 8.89 12.99 0.72
CA ALA A 63 10.25 12.45 0.60
C ALA A 63 10.29 11.16 -0.21
N PHE A 64 9.25 10.33 -0.15
CA PHE A 64 9.11 9.17 -1.04
C PHE A 64 8.92 9.60 -2.49
N ARG A 65 8.03 10.56 -2.75
CA ARG A 65 7.81 11.11 -4.10
C ARG A 65 9.10 11.70 -4.70
N ALA A 66 9.88 12.43 -3.89
CA ALA A 66 11.19 12.95 -4.31
C ALA A 66 12.19 11.86 -4.70
N LYS A 67 12.04 10.62 -4.21
CA LYS A 67 12.83 9.43 -4.58
C LYS A 67 12.24 8.66 -5.76
N GLY A 68 11.26 9.23 -6.45
CA GLY A 68 10.55 8.64 -7.59
C GLY A 68 9.54 7.57 -7.20
N VAL A 69 9.08 7.52 -5.93
CA VAL A 69 7.95 6.66 -5.56
C VAL A 69 6.67 7.31 -6.06
N GLU A 70 5.92 6.58 -6.86
CA GLU A 70 4.67 7.06 -7.46
C GLU A 70 3.51 6.94 -6.47
N ASP A 71 3.40 5.79 -5.80
CA ASP A 71 2.30 5.48 -4.89
C ASP A 71 2.78 4.87 -3.56
N ILE A 72 2.00 5.11 -2.51
CA ILE A 72 2.14 4.48 -1.19
C ILE A 72 0.83 3.76 -0.86
N LEU A 73 0.87 2.44 -0.78
CA LEU A 73 -0.30 1.59 -0.56
C LEU A 73 -0.31 1.05 0.87
N CYS A 74 -1.42 1.23 1.57
CA CYS A 74 -1.70 0.61 2.86
C CYS A 74 -2.66 -0.56 2.66
N ILE A 75 -2.30 -1.74 3.16
CA ILE A 75 -3.14 -2.95 3.13
C ILE A 75 -3.52 -3.33 4.57
N SER A 76 -4.75 -3.77 4.81
CA SER A 76 -5.20 -4.28 6.11
C SER A 76 -6.14 -5.44 5.96
#